data_AF-T0TFC2-F1
#
_entry.id   AF-T0TFC2-F1
#
_cell.length_a   1.000
_cell.length_b   1.000
_cell.length_c   1.000
_cell.angle_alpha   90.00
_cell.angle_beta   90.00
_cell.angle_gamma   90.00
#
_symmetry.space_group_name_H-M   'P 1'
#
loop_
_entity.id
_entity.type
_entity.pdbx_description
1 polymer ?
#
loop_
_entity_poly.entity_id
_entity_poly.type
_entity_poly.pdbx_seq_one_letter_code
_entity_poly.pdbx_strand_id
1 'polypeptide(L)' 'MLEEFSDKEILIQQVPLIEGAYAAAALLQAGASEVEILSQINELTIQK' A
#
# COMPACT_ATOMS: atom_id res chain seq x y z
N MET A 1 -6.21 -13.13 13.07
CA MET A 1 -7.50 -12.74 12.45
C MET A 1 -7.42 -12.65 10.93
N LEU A 2 -6.68 -11.75 10.26
CA LEU A 2 -6.63 -11.74 8.78
C LEU A 2 -5.79 -12.87 8.16
N GLU A 3 -4.65 -13.18 8.78
CA GLU A 3 -3.79 -14.32 8.40
C GLU A 3 -4.48 -15.68 8.56
N GLU A 4 -5.55 -15.74 9.35
CA GLU A 4 -6.34 -16.98 9.55
C GLU A 4 -7.37 -17.19 8.42
N PHE A 5 -7.59 -16.20 7.55
CA PHE A 5 -8.61 -16.25 6.48
C PHE A 5 -8.03 -16.19 5.06
N SER A 6 -6.70 -16.14 4.89
CA SER A 6 -6.07 -16.13 3.58
C SER A 6 -4.64 -16.67 3.60
N ASP A 7 -4.29 -17.46 2.59
CA ASP A 7 -2.90 -17.89 2.33
C ASP A 7 -2.04 -16.79 1.67
N LYS A 8 -2.64 -15.61 1.39
CA LYS A 8 -1.94 -14.49 0.76
C LYS A 8 -1.26 -13.61 1.81
N GLU A 9 -0.09 -13.10 1.46
CA GLU A 9 0.52 -11.99 2.19
C GLU A 9 -0.26 -10.70 1.93
N ILE A 10 -0.76 -10.06 2.98
CA ILE A 10 -1.56 -8.83 2.90
C ILE A 10 -0.87 -7.74 3.71
N LEU A 11 -0.40 -6.71 3.02
CA LEU A 11 0.18 -5.51 3.63
C LEU A 11 -0.89 -4.43 3.81
N ILE A 12 -1.19 -4.05 5.05
CA ILE A 12 -2.16 -2.99 5.36
C ILE A 12 -1.44 -1.67 5.54
N GLN A 13 -1.79 -0.69 4.71
CA GLN A 13 -1.19 0.64 4.72
C GLN A 13 -2.12 1.67 5.40
N GLN A 14 -1.64 2.35 6.43
CA GLN A 14 -2.40 3.38 7.15
C GLN A 14 -2.30 4.73 6.46
N VAL A 15 -2.82 4.80 5.23
CA VAL A 15 -2.79 6.00 4.37
C VAL A 15 -4.22 6.44 4.03
N PRO A 16 -4.44 7.70 3.59
CA PRO A 16 -5.70 8.13 3.00
C PRO A 16 -6.13 7.15 1.91
N LEU A 17 -7.40 6.74 1.95
CA LEU A 17 -7.88 5.65 1.10
C LEU A 17 -7.73 5.98 -0.38
N ILE A 18 -8.06 7.21 -0.79
CA ILE A 18 -8.07 7.61 -2.20
C ILE A 18 -6.64 7.88 -2.66
N GLU A 19 -5.93 8.75 -1.97
CA GLU A 19 -4.61 9.23 -2.37
C GLU A 19 -3.55 8.13 -2.29
N GLY A 20 -3.56 7.33 -1.22
CA GLY A 20 -2.65 6.21 -1.05
C GLY A 20 -2.88 5.10 -2.06
N ALA A 21 -4.14 4.74 -2.34
CA ALA A 21 -4.46 3.73 -3.35
C ALA A 21 -4.12 4.22 -4.76
N TYR A 22 -4.43 5.49 -5.07
CA TYR A 22 -4.12 6.09 -6.37
C TYR A 22 -2.60 6.15 -6.60
N ALA A 23 -1.82 6.61 -5.62
CA ALA A 23 -0.37 6.69 -5.72
C ALA A 23 0.26 5.29 -5.89
N ALA A 24 -0.16 4.31 -5.07
CA ALA A 24 0.34 2.94 -5.18
C ALA A 24 0.01 2.32 -6.55
N ALA A 25 -1.21 2.48 -7.04
CA ALA A 25 -1.63 1.95 -8.33
C ALA A 25 -0.88 2.59 -9.50
N ALA A 26 -0.66 3.90 -9.46
CA ALA A 26 0.08 4.62 -10.49
C ALA A 26 1.54 4.16 -10.57
N LEU A 27 2.21 4.01 -9.42
CA LEU A 27 3.59 3.53 -9.33
C LEU A 27 3.70 2.07 -9.77
N LEU A 28 2.76 1.21 -9.35
CA LEU A 28 2.69 -0.19 -9.80
C LEU A 28 2.53 -0.26 -11.32
N GLN A 29 1.64 0.54 -11.90
CA GLN A 29 1.42 0.61 -13.35
C GLN A 29 2.66 1.10 -14.10
N ALA A 30 3.46 1.97 -13.49
CA ALA A 30 4.74 2.44 -14.04
C ALA A 30 5.88 1.41 -13.91
N GLY A 31 5.64 0.28 -13.24
CA GLY A 31 6.64 -0.77 -13.03
C GLY A 31 7.60 -0.51 -11.87
N ALA A 32 7.25 0.37 -10.94
CA ALA A 32 8.03 0.57 -9.72
C ALA A 32 8.02 -0.70 -8.86
N SER A 33 9.13 -0.97 -8.17
CA SER A 33 9.23 -2.11 -7.26
C SER A 33 8.36 -1.92 -6.02
N GLU A 34 8.03 -3.01 -5.34
CA GLU A 34 7.28 -2.98 -4.09
C GLU A 34 7.94 -2.06 -3.04
N VAL A 35 9.27 -2.12 -2.92
CA VAL A 35 10.03 -1.28 -1.98
C VAL A 35 9.88 0.21 -2.32
N GLU A 36 9.94 0.57 -3.59
CA GLU A 36 9.75 1.96 -4.05
C GLU A 36 8.31 2.44 -3.80
N ILE A 37 7.32 1.60 -4.08
CA ILE A 37 5.90 1.91 -3.83
C ILE A 37 5.67 2.14 -2.34
N LEU A 38 6.11 1.20 -1.49
CA LEU A 38 5.95 1.27 -0.05
C LEU A 38 6.67 2.49 0.53
N SER A 39 7.89 2.78 0.06
CA SER A 39 8.62 3.97 0.50
C SER A 39 7.86 5.26 0.18
N GLN A 40 7.27 5.37 -1.02
CA GLN A 40 6.53 6.56 -1.44
C GLN A 40 5.22 6.73 -0.66
N ILE A 41 4.39 5.69 -0.56
CA ILE A 41 3.09 5.81 0.11
C ILE A 41 3.23 5.94 1.63
N ASN A 42 4.36 5.50 2.22
CA ASN A 42 4.63 5.68 3.65
C ASN A 42 4.69 7.16 4.06
N GLU A 43 5.04 8.06 3.14
CA GLU A 43 4.99 9.52 3.38
C GLU A 43 3.56 10.02 3.61
N LEU A 44 2.54 9.27 3.17
CA LEU A 44 1.12 9.60 3.32
C LEU A 44 0.50 9.00 4.59
N THR A 45 1.32 8.51 5.53
CA THR A 45 0.80 7.82 6.72
C THR A 45 -0.06 8.77 7.58
N ILE A 46 -1.23 8.29 7.98
CA ILE A 46 -2.17 8.97 8.87
C ILE A 46 -2.55 8.05 10.04
N GLN A 47 -2.98 8.66 11.15
CA GLN A 47 -3.62 7.92 12.23
C GLN A 47 -5.11 7.76 11.90
N LYS A 48 -5.58 6.51 11.78
CA LYS A 48 -6.98 6.17 11.49
C LYS A 48 -7.78 5.88 12.75
#